data_AF-A0A2V8LM29-F1
#
_entry.id   AF-A0A2V8LM29-F1
#
_cell.length_a   1.000
_cell.length_b   1.000
_cell.length_c   1.000
_cell.angle_alpha   90.00
_cell.angle_beta   90.00
_cell.angle_gamma   90.00
#
_symmetry.space_group_name_H-M   'P 1'
#
loop_
_entity.id
_entity.type
_entity.pdbx_description
1 polymer ?
#
loop_
_entity_poly.entity_id
_entity_poly.type
_entity_poly.pdbx_seq_one_letter_code
_entity_poly.pdbx_strand_id
1 'polypeptide(L)'
;RATQKHYDEMTPDELRKFIEVDGHVGLEEEQEHAARFRRFFQNVACEPRYALCISSEEFIKQADKYGLKFETDFVDYLRSLSFKERRAFDMAMGYVFGKISDLDLRLPKSGLYVFLKASDAPLGSFYNEHRDRHALWATAEVAASLDRNPAVRFDDGWYEPNLLPPIARWMSRSGKISLNSSQVSEITLDLTTHLPDLRTEPLELEFLLNGERLSCFALLRRAWLNLHLFVPERLNSAANGEFVLEIRANRTWQPRPTNDETRDDRELSIAVCNVEVRV
;
A
#
# COMPACT_ATOMS: atom_id res chain seq x y z
N ARG A 1 -24.29 -3.64 23.40
CA ARG A 1 -25.20 -3.72 22.23
C ARG A 1 -26.08 -2.48 22.23
N ALA A 2 -25.67 -1.45 21.51
CA ALA A 2 -26.58 -0.44 20.96
C ALA A 2 -26.28 -0.49 19.46
N THR A 3 -27.19 -1.11 18.72
CA THR A 3 -27.12 -1.29 17.28
C THR A 3 -27.18 0.09 16.65
N GLN A 4 -26.26 0.37 15.72
CA GLN A 4 -26.27 1.58 14.89
C GLN A 4 -27.67 1.69 14.23
N LYS A 5 -28.30 2.88 14.31
CA LYS A 5 -29.61 3.12 13.68
C LYS A 5 -29.50 2.90 12.17
N HIS A 6 -30.52 2.30 11.56
CA HIS A 6 -30.61 2.20 10.09
C HIS A 6 -30.73 3.60 9.47
N TYR A 7 -30.34 3.79 8.21
CA TYR A 7 -30.42 5.10 7.54
C TYR A 7 -31.84 5.69 7.59
N ASP A 8 -32.85 4.84 7.44
CA ASP A 8 -34.27 5.23 7.47
C ASP A 8 -34.76 5.62 8.87
N GLU A 9 -33.96 5.33 9.90
CA GLU A 9 -34.23 5.64 11.31
C GLU A 9 -33.44 6.87 11.80
N MET A 10 -32.54 7.41 10.97
CA MET A 10 -31.79 8.62 11.27
C MET A 10 -32.62 9.86 10.97
N THR A 11 -32.62 10.82 11.90
CA THR A 11 -33.16 12.15 11.63
C THR A 11 -32.34 12.88 10.57
N PRO A 12 -32.89 13.90 9.89
CA PRO A 12 -32.15 14.66 8.87
C PRO A 12 -30.84 15.28 9.36
N ASP A 13 -30.77 15.67 10.64
CA ASP A 13 -29.55 16.23 11.24
C ASP A 13 -28.53 15.16 11.60
N GLU A 14 -28.97 13.97 12.06
CA GLU A 14 -28.10 12.82 12.26
C GLU A 14 -27.53 12.33 10.93
N LEU A 15 -28.34 12.27 9.87
CA LEU A 15 -27.92 11.88 8.53
C LEU A 15 -26.95 12.89 7.92
N ARG A 16 -27.19 14.20 8.09
CA ARG A 16 -26.26 15.25 7.66
C ARG A 16 -24.91 15.13 8.35
N LYS A 17 -24.91 14.96 9.69
CA LYS A 17 -23.69 14.76 10.47
C LYS A 17 -22.95 13.49 10.08
N PHE A 18 -23.68 12.42 9.78
CA PHE A 18 -23.12 11.16 9.28
C PHE A 18 -22.42 11.36 7.92
N ILE A 19 -23.09 12.02 6.96
CA ILE A 19 -22.54 12.34 5.63
C ILE A 19 -21.31 13.25 5.74
N GLU A 20 -21.34 14.25 6.62
CA GLU A 20 -20.19 15.14 6.88
C GLU A 20 -18.98 14.40 7.46
N VAL A 21 -19.20 13.36 8.27
CA VAL A 21 -18.13 12.61 8.93
C VAL A 21 -17.53 11.49 8.05
N ASP A 22 -18.37 10.81 7.25
CA ASP A 22 -17.98 9.64 6.45
C ASP A 22 -17.79 9.92 4.95
N GLY A 23 -18.26 11.08 4.47
CA GLY A 23 -18.13 11.52 3.08
C GLY A 23 -18.90 10.67 2.06
N HIS A 24 -19.55 9.58 2.48
CA HIS A 24 -20.25 8.62 1.65
C HIS A 24 -21.50 8.09 2.35
N VAL A 25 -22.58 7.88 1.59
CA VAL A 25 -23.70 7.03 2.02
C VAL A 25 -23.33 5.61 1.58
N GLY A 26 -23.16 4.66 2.51
CA GLY A 26 -22.75 3.31 2.12
C GLY A 26 -22.04 2.45 3.16
N LEU A 27 -22.44 2.51 4.42
CA LEU A 27 -22.22 1.39 5.35
C LEU A 27 -23.28 0.31 5.09
N GLU A 28 -23.39 -0.14 3.85
CA GLU A 28 -24.37 -1.14 3.43
C GLU A 28 -23.82 -2.54 3.74
N GLU A 29 -24.69 -3.47 4.15
CA GLU A 29 -24.27 -4.86 4.31
C GLU A 29 -23.89 -5.45 2.93
N GLU A 30 -22.99 -6.45 2.91
CA GLU A 30 -22.56 -7.15 1.68
C GLU A 30 -23.71 -7.50 0.73
N GLN A 31 -24.84 -7.91 1.31
CA GLN A 31 -26.04 -8.33 0.60
C GLN A 31 -26.73 -7.16 -0.13
N GLU A 32 -26.72 -5.98 0.48
CA GLU A 32 -27.31 -4.76 -0.09
C GLU A 32 -26.46 -4.21 -1.23
N HIS A 33 -25.13 -4.23 -1.07
CA HIS A 33 -24.19 -3.91 -2.13
C HIS A 33 -24.36 -4.84 -3.34
N ALA A 34 -24.40 -6.17 -3.12
CA ALA A 34 -24.62 -7.13 -4.19
C ALA A 34 -25.97 -6.92 -4.89
N ALA A 35 -27.03 -6.67 -4.11
CA ALA A 35 -28.38 -6.46 -4.64
C ALA A 35 -28.47 -5.20 -5.52
N ARG A 36 -27.76 -4.12 -5.18
CA ARG A 36 -27.71 -2.91 -6.00
C ARG A 36 -27.05 -3.19 -7.35
N PHE A 37 -25.90 -3.86 -7.37
CA PHE A 37 -25.18 -4.14 -8.61
C PHE A 37 -25.91 -5.15 -9.50
N ARG A 38 -26.68 -6.10 -8.94
CA ARG A 38 -27.53 -7.02 -9.70
C ARG A 38 -28.64 -6.31 -10.48
N ARG A 39 -28.95 -5.04 -10.18
CA ARG A 39 -29.88 -4.24 -10.99
C ARG A 39 -29.29 -3.84 -12.34
N PHE A 40 -27.96 -3.84 -12.46
CA PHE A 40 -27.24 -3.31 -13.62
C PHE A 40 -26.46 -4.40 -14.37
N PHE A 41 -26.07 -5.49 -13.71
CA PHE A 41 -25.22 -6.53 -14.28
C PHE A 41 -25.84 -7.92 -14.09
N GLN A 42 -25.74 -8.77 -15.13
CA GLN A 42 -26.23 -10.15 -15.06
C GLN A 42 -25.45 -11.03 -14.09
N ASN A 43 -24.15 -10.81 -13.94
CA ASN A 43 -23.29 -11.58 -13.07
C ASN A 43 -22.66 -10.66 -12.02
N VAL A 44 -22.93 -10.93 -10.75
CA VAL A 44 -22.36 -10.19 -9.61
C VAL A 44 -21.87 -11.20 -8.59
N ALA A 45 -20.58 -11.13 -8.27
CA ALA A 45 -19.96 -11.85 -7.17
C ALA A 45 -19.46 -10.84 -6.13
N CYS A 46 -19.57 -11.23 -4.86
CA CYS A 46 -18.98 -10.51 -3.74
C CYS A 46 -18.15 -11.51 -2.95
N GLU A 47 -16.97 -11.07 -2.48
CA GLU A 47 -16.15 -11.86 -1.57
C GLU A 47 -15.59 -10.93 -0.47
N PRO A 48 -15.59 -11.37 0.79
CA PRO A 48 -14.85 -10.70 1.84
C PRO A 48 -13.35 -10.97 1.65
N ARG A 49 -12.54 -9.94 1.39
CA ARG A 49 -11.07 -10.10 1.22
C ARG A 49 -10.40 -10.59 2.50
N TYR A 50 -10.81 -9.96 3.59
CA TYR A 50 -10.45 -10.21 4.98
C TYR A 50 -11.65 -9.70 5.78
N ALA A 51 -12.10 -10.43 6.80
CA ALA A 51 -13.08 -9.90 7.75
C ALA A 51 -12.37 -8.92 8.68
N LEU A 52 -12.01 -7.74 8.16
CA LEU A 52 -11.65 -6.61 9.01
C LEU A 52 -12.92 -6.21 9.75
N CYS A 53 -13.07 -6.66 10.99
CA CYS A 53 -14.20 -6.26 11.82
C CYS A 53 -14.23 -4.73 11.95
N ILE A 54 -13.07 -4.11 12.26
CA ILE A 54 -12.85 -2.67 12.39
C ILE A 54 -11.35 -2.40 12.16
N SER A 55 -10.98 -1.45 11.30
CA SER A 55 -9.58 -1.01 11.14
C SER A 55 -9.14 -0.12 12.31
N SER A 56 -7.84 0.00 12.54
CA SER A 56 -7.28 0.92 13.54
C SER A 56 -7.80 2.36 13.36
N GLU A 57 -7.91 2.84 12.11
CA GLU A 57 -8.48 4.16 11.78
C GLU A 57 -9.96 4.27 12.13
N GLU A 58 -10.74 3.22 11.89
CA GLU A 58 -12.18 3.20 12.20
C GLU A 58 -12.41 3.19 13.73
N PHE A 59 -11.57 2.51 14.52
CA PHE A 59 -11.62 2.60 15.99
C PHE A 59 -11.37 4.04 16.49
N ILE A 60 -10.34 4.70 15.96
CA ILE A 60 -10.00 6.08 16.33
C ILE A 60 -11.13 7.02 15.91
N LYS A 61 -11.66 6.87 14.69
CA LYS A 61 -12.78 7.66 14.18
C LYS A 61 -14.06 7.47 15.01
N GLN A 62 -14.36 6.24 15.43
CA GLN A 62 -15.49 5.93 16.30
C GLN A 62 -15.34 6.56 17.70
N ALA A 63 -14.13 6.55 18.25
CA ALA A 63 -13.85 7.24 19.51
C ALA A 63 -13.99 8.77 19.37
N ASP A 64 -13.37 9.36 18.34
CA ASP A 64 -13.20 10.80 18.20
C ASP A 64 -14.43 11.52 17.64
N LYS A 65 -15.04 10.95 16.60
CA LYS A 65 -16.13 11.62 15.85
C LYS A 65 -17.52 11.15 16.28
N TYR A 66 -17.63 9.89 16.70
CA TYR A 66 -18.90 9.29 17.11
C TYR A 66 -19.09 9.21 18.63
N GLY A 67 -18.06 9.51 19.43
CA GLY A 67 -18.13 9.52 20.89
C GLY A 67 -18.36 8.13 21.51
N LEU A 68 -18.00 7.07 20.79
CA LEU A 68 -18.10 5.70 21.29
C LEU A 68 -17.05 5.46 22.37
N LYS A 69 -17.44 4.75 23.44
CA LYS A 69 -16.56 4.48 24.57
C LYS A 69 -15.73 3.23 24.31
N PHE A 70 -14.43 3.44 24.11
CA PHE A 70 -13.40 2.40 24.14
C PHE A 70 -12.49 2.61 25.35
N GLU A 71 -11.67 1.62 25.68
CA GLU A 71 -10.62 1.78 26.69
C GLU A 71 -9.62 2.86 26.22
N THR A 72 -9.33 3.83 27.08
CA THR A 72 -8.57 5.04 26.70
C THR A 72 -7.14 4.69 26.27
N ASP A 73 -6.50 3.79 27.01
CA ASP A 73 -5.17 3.27 26.73
C ASP A 73 -5.11 2.49 25.41
N PHE A 74 -6.17 1.75 25.08
CA PHE A 74 -6.28 1.08 23.77
C PHE A 74 -6.36 2.09 22.61
N VAL A 75 -7.18 3.13 22.71
CA VAL A 75 -7.28 4.16 21.65
C VAL A 75 -5.97 4.95 21.54
N ASP A 76 -5.35 5.29 22.67
CA ASP A 76 -4.05 5.97 22.69
C ASP A 76 -2.94 5.09 22.08
N TYR A 77 -2.96 3.79 22.36
CA TYR A 77 -2.08 2.82 21.71
C TYR A 77 -2.28 2.85 20.19
N LEU A 78 -3.52 2.75 19.69
CA LEU A 78 -3.81 2.78 18.25
C LEU A 78 -3.33 4.08 17.57
N ARG A 79 -3.46 5.23 18.25
CA ARG A 79 -2.95 6.53 17.77
C ARG A 79 -1.42 6.60 17.70
N SER A 80 -0.74 5.85 18.57
CA SER A 80 0.72 5.81 18.63
C SER A 80 1.35 4.89 17.58
N LEU A 81 0.55 4.00 16.97
CA LEU A 81 1.03 3.08 15.94
C LEU A 81 1.56 3.85 14.72
N SER A 82 2.75 3.48 14.26
CA SER A 82 3.26 3.88 12.96
C SER A 82 2.41 3.31 11.83
N PHE A 83 2.56 3.84 10.61
CA PHE A 83 1.90 3.31 9.42
C PHE A 83 2.10 1.78 9.25
N LYS A 84 3.33 1.29 9.49
CA LYS A 84 3.65 -0.14 9.38
C LYS A 84 2.93 -0.96 10.44
N GLU A 85 2.89 -0.46 11.67
CA GLU A 85 2.23 -1.16 12.78
C GLU A 85 0.70 -1.16 12.62
N ARG A 86 0.09 -0.08 12.12
CA ARG A 86 -1.34 -0.07 11.77
C ARG A 86 -1.67 -1.07 10.68
N ARG A 87 -0.87 -1.11 9.61
CA ARG A 87 -1.01 -2.12 8.55
C ARG A 87 -0.92 -3.55 9.11
N ALA A 88 0.04 -3.81 9.98
CA ALA A 88 0.20 -5.11 10.62
C ALA A 88 -0.98 -5.45 11.55
N PHE A 89 -1.45 -4.49 12.34
CA PHE A 89 -2.63 -4.61 13.20
C PHE A 89 -3.88 -4.97 12.38
N ASP A 90 -4.14 -4.21 11.31
CA ASP A 90 -5.29 -4.43 10.44
C ASP A 90 -5.20 -5.82 9.78
N MET A 91 -4.02 -6.21 9.26
CA MET A 91 -3.81 -7.55 8.71
C MET A 91 -4.04 -8.66 9.74
N ALA A 92 -3.55 -8.48 10.98
CA ALA A 92 -3.72 -9.44 12.05
C ALA A 92 -5.20 -9.58 12.45
N MET A 93 -5.92 -8.47 12.57
CA MET A 93 -7.36 -8.45 12.81
C MET A 93 -8.10 -9.21 11.70
N GLY A 94 -7.79 -8.94 10.43
CA GLY A 94 -8.37 -9.67 9.31
C GLY A 94 -8.10 -11.18 9.33
N TYR A 95 -6.88 -11.59 9.70
CA TYR A 95 -6.46 -13.00 9.72
C TYR A 95 -7.02 -13.80 10.91
N VAL A 96 -7.01 -13.22 12.12
CA VAL A 96 -7.52 -13.87 13.33
C VAL A 96 -8.99 -14.22 13.18
N PHE A 97 -9.81 -13.31 12.63
CA PHE A 97 -11.23 -13.59 12.43
C PHE A 97 -11.49 -14.57 11.27
N GLY A 98 -10.67 -14.56 10.20
CA GLY A 98 -10.72 -15.61 9.17
C GLY A 98 -10.46 -17.01 9.74
N LYS A 99 -9.52 -17.14 10.69
CA LYS A 99 -9.27 -18.41 11.40
C LYS A 99 -10.39 -18.79 12.37
N ILE A 100 -11.07 -17.81 12.96
CA ILE A 100 -12.26 -18.05 13.80
C ILE A 100 -13.43 -18.54 12.95
N SER A 101 -13.63 -18.04 11.73
CA SER A 101 -14.65 -18.58 10.81
C SER A 101 -14.37 -20.01 10.35
N ASP A 102 -13.08 -20.40 10.21
CA ASP A 102 -12.70 -21.80 9.92
C ASP A 102 -13.14 -22.77 11.05
N LEU A 103 -13.43 -22.26 12.25
CA LEU A 103 -13.86 -23.02 13.43
C LEU A 103 -15.39 -23.11 13.59
N ASP A 104 -16.15 -22.85 12.52
CA ASP A 104 -17.63 -22.81 12.50
C ASP A 104 -18.24 -21.81 13.52
N LEU A 105 -17.44 -20.84 13.96
CA LEU A 105 -17.92 -19.72 14.75
C LEU A 105 -18.48 -18.68 13.79
N ARG A 106 -19.80 -18.48 13.86
CA ARG A 106 -20.49 -17.42 13.12
C ARG A 106 -19.93 -16.07 13.54
N LEU A 107 -19.11 -15.48 12.70
CA LEU A 107 -18.65 -14.11 12.85
C LEU A 107 -19.90 -13.20 12.96
N PRO A 108 -19.87 -12.15 13.80
CA PRO A 108 -20.84 -11.07 13.65
C PRO A 108 -20.77 -10.58 12.20
N LYS A 109 -21.92 -10.22 11.60
CA LYS A 109 -22.01 -9.75 10.20
C LYS A 109 -20.88 -8.74 9.94
N SER A 110 -19.84 -9.22 9.29
CA SER A 110 -18.65 -8.51 8.90
C SER A 110 -18.69 -8.55 7.37
N GLY A 111 -18.61 -7.45 6.64
CA GLY A 111 -18.33 -6.11 7.09
C GLY A 111 -18.56 -5.13 5.95
N LEU A 112 -18.31 -3.87 6.30
CA LEU A 112 -18.53 -2.67 5.52
C LEU A 112 -17.64 -2.57 4.26
N TYR A 113 -16.77 -3.56 4.02
CA TYR A 113 -15.79 -3.59 2.94
C TYR A 113 -15.81 -4.94 2.25
N VAL A 114 -16.47 -5.00 1.09
CA VAL A 114 -16.52 -6.19 0.22
C VAL A 114 -15.73 -5.93 -1.04
N PHE A 115 -15.08 -6.96 -1.58
CA PHE A 115 -14.76 -6.92 -3.00
C PHE A 115 -16.01 -7.26 -3.79
N LEU A 116 -16.24 -6.50 -4.85
CA LEU A 116 -17.36 -6.70 -5.74
C LEU A 116 -16.84 -6.84 -7.17
N LYS A 117 -17.28 -7.90 -7.84
CA LYS A 117 -17.07 -8.11 -9.27
C LYS A 117 -18.43 -8.16 -9.96
N ALA A 118 -18.67 -7.29 -10.93
CA ALA A 118 -19.91 -7.24 -11.67
C ALA A 118 -19.64 -7.15 -13.18
N SER A 119 -20.36 -7.93 -13.98
CA SER A 119 -20.22 -8.01 -15.44
C SER A 119 -21.46 -8.63 -16.08
N ASP A 120 -21.76 -8.26 -17.32
CA ASP A 120 -22.76 -8.97 -18.15
C ASP A 120 -22.20 -10.25 -18.79
N ALA A 121 -20.87 -10.35 -18.89
CA ALA A 121 -20.21 -11.60 -19.26
C ALA A 121 -20.00 -12.50 -18.03
N PRO A 122 -19.93 -13.84 -18.21
CA PRO A 122 -19.64 -14.77 -17.11
C PRO A 122 -18.37 -14.35 -16.36
N LEU A 123 -18.44 -14.40 -15.03
CA LEU A 123 -17.28 -14.11 -14.18
C LEU A 123 -16.36 -15.34 -14.13
N GLY A 124 -15.07 -15.13 -14.31
CA GLY A 124 -14.03 -16.09 -13.96
C GLY A 124 -13.69 -16.08 -12.45
N SER A 125 -12.52 -16.62 -12.10
CA SER A 125 -12.10 -16.77 -10.70
C SER A 125 -11.94 -15.42 -9.99
N PHE A 126 -12.69 -15.22 -8.90
CA PHE A 126 -12.80 -13.93 -8.21
C PHE A 126 -11.47 -13.21 -7.93
N TYR A 127 -10.51 -13.91 -7.32
CA TYR A 127 -9.20 -13.35 -6.97
C TYR A 127 -8.14 -13.45 -8.10
N ASN A 128 -8.40 -14.23 -9.14
CA ASN A 128 -7.36 -14.70 -10.06
C ASN A 128 -7.66 -14.48 -11.54
N GLU A 129 -8.84 -14.00 -11.91
CA GLU A 129 -9.27 -13.90 -13.32
C GLU A 129 -8.41 -12.94 -14.16
N HIS A 130 -7.80 -11.94 -13.54
CA HIS A 130 -6.87 -11.01 -14.21
C HIS A 130 -5.43 -11.17 -13.73
N ARG A 131 -5.15 -12.15 -12.86
CA ARG A 131 -3.76 -12.50 -12.57
C ARG A 131 -3.27 -13.32 -13.74
N ASP A 132 -2.42 -12.72 -14.56
CA ASP A 132 -1.62 -13.48 -15.49
C ASP A 132 -0.74 -14.43 -14.68
N ARG A 133 -1.16 -15.70 -14.59
CA ARG A 133 -0.40 -16.70 -13.86
C ARG A 133 0.85 -17.12 -14.63
N HIS A 134 0.96 -16.81 -15.92
CA HIS A 134 2.25 -16.94 -16.60
C HIS A 134 3.32 -16.11 -15.90
N ALA A 135 2.98 -15.01 -15.22
CA ALA A 135 3.93 -14.26 -14.38
C ALA A 135 4.45 -15.03 -13.14
N LEU A 136 3.68 -15.99 -12.60
CA LEU A 136 4.11 -16.85 -11.49
C LEU A 136 5.10 -17.94 -11.94
N TRP A 137 5.08 -18.26 -13.24
CA TRP A 137 5.92 -19.27 -13.87
C TRP A 137 6.84 -18.68 -14.94
N ALA A 138 6.92 -17.35 -15.02
CA ALA A 138 7.71 -16.66 -16.01
C ALA A 138 9.17 -16.81 -15.62
N THR A 139 9.85 -17.79 -16.21
CA THR A 139 11.30 -17.82 -16.36
C THR A 139 11.73 -16.85 -17.47
N ALA A 140 11.15 -15.67 -17.51
CA ALA A 140 11.41 -14.69 -18.56
C ALA A 140 12.66 -13.90 -18.18
N GLU A 141 13.64 -13.90 -19.08
CA GLU A 141 14.79 -13.00 -19.07
C GLU A 141 14.34 -11.58 -18.67
N VAL A 142 15.18 -10.95 -17.85
CA VAL A 142 14.95 -9.69 -17.14
C VAL A 142 14.13 -8.72 -17.96
N ALA A 143 12.89 -8.47 -17.52
CA ALA A 143 12.13 -7.37 -18.08
C ALA A 143 12.91 -6.08 -17.82
N ALA A 144 13.14 -5.32 -18.88
CA ALA A 144 13.89 -4.07 -18.85
C ALA A 144 13.38 -3.09 -17.78
N SER A 145 12.12 -3.17 -17.32
CA SER A 145 11.52 -2.32 -16.28
C SER A 145 11.18 -3.13 -15.02
N LEU A 146 11.88 -2.86 -13.92
CA LEU A 146 11.73 -3.52 -12.62
C LEU A 146 10.50 -3.08 -11.84
N ASP A 147 10.07 -1.82 -11.96
CA ASP A 147 8.93 -1.25 -11.22
C ASP A 147 7.58 -1.86 -11.62
N ARG A 148 7.54 -2.51 -12.78
CA ARG A 148 6.36 -3.16 -13.38
C ARG A 148 6.53 -4.67 -13.55
N ASN A 149 7.69 -5.22 -13.20
CA ASN A 149 7.98 -6.63 -13.37
C ASN A 149 7.54 -7.43 -12.12
N PRO A 150 6.62 -8.40 -12.26
CA PRO A 150 6.16 -9.22 -11.13
C PRO A 150 7.23 -10.15 -10.55
N ALA A 151 8.33 -10.40 -11.27
CA ALA A 151 9.48 -11.18 -10.76
C ALA A 151 10.37 -10.37 -9.80
N VAL A 152 10.20 -9.04 -9.74
CA VAL A 152 10.98 -8.16 -8.88
C VAL A 152 10.30 -8.02 -7.51
N ARG A 153 11.10 -8.12 -6.44
CA ARG A 153 10.61 -7.99 -5.07
C ARG A 153 11.10 -6.70 -4.45
N PHE A 154 10.15 -5.89 -4.00
CA PHE A 154 10.41 -4.73 -3.15
C PHE A 154 10.20 -5.16 -1.70
N ASP A 155 11.15 -4.83 -0.82
CA ASP A 155 11.04 -5.12 0.61
C ASP A 155 10.08 -4.15 1.34
N ASP A 156 10.05 -4.25 2.67
CA ASP A 156 9.21 -3.41 3.53
C ASP A 156 9.68 -1.96 3.63
N GLY A 157 10.82 -1.61 3.02
CA GLY A 157 11.32 -0.26 2.86
C GLY A 157 10.50 0.57 1.86
N TRP A 158 9.66 -0.09 1.05
CA TRP A 158 8.85 0.53 0.01
C TRP A 158 7.38 0.58 0.40
N TYR A 159 6.75 1.71 0.11
CA TYR A 159 5.30 1.86 0.16
C TYR A 159 4.66 1.36 -1.13
N GLU A 160 3.33 1.17 -1.09
CA GLU A 160 2.56 0.77 -2.26
C GLU A 160 2.71 1.79 -3.41
N PRO A 161 2.71 1.34 -4.67
CA PRO A 161 2.91 2.22 -5.81
C PRO A 161 1.71 3.17 -5.95
N ASN A 162 1.99 4.43 -6.30
CA ASN A 162 0.92 5.33 -6.70
C ASN A 162 0.35 4.86 -8.04
N LEU A 163 -0.99 4.80 -8.15
CA LEU A 163 -1.68 4.29 -9.35
C LEU A 163 -1.75 5.31 -10.50
N LEU A 164 -1.18 6.50 -10.33
CA LEU A 164 -1.14 7.56 -11.36
C LEU A 164 0.25 7.57 -12.03
N PRO A 165 0.34 7.69 -13.36
CA PRO A 165 1.62 7.80 -14.06
C PRO A 165 2.40 9.07 -13.66
N PRO A 166 3.75 9.00 -13.50
CA PRO A 166 4.54 7.77 -13.51
C PRO A 166 4.25 6.92 -12.26
N ILE A 167 4.14 5.59 -12.45
CA ILE A 167 3.92 4.64 -11.35
C ILE A 167 5.16 4.70 -10.46
N ALA A 168 5.08 5.48 -9.39
CA ALA A 168 6.18 5.73 -8.47
C ALA A 168 5.93 5.06 -7.13
N ARG A 169 6.98 4.46 -6.57
CA ARG A 169 6.99 3.91 -5.22
C ARG A 169 7.73 4.86 -4.31
N TRP A 170 7.07 5.24 -3.22
CA TRP A 170 7.72 5.97 -2.15
C TRP A 170 8.58 5.02 -1.32
N MET A 171 9.78 5.46 -0.97
CA MET A 171 10.68 4.76 -0.07
C MET A 171 10.63 5.42 1.32
N SER A 172 10.75 4.59 2.36
CA SER A 172 11.08 5.04 3.71
C SER A 172 12.56 5.37 3.82
N ARG A 173 13.23 5.08 4.93
CA ARG A 173 14.65 5.39 5.12
C ARG A 173 15.59 4.52 4.31
N SER A 174 15.25 3.26 4.09
CA SER A 174 15.99 2.32 3.26
C SER A 174 15.00 1.41 2.56
N GLY A 175 15.33 0.96 1.35
CA GLY A 175 14.54 -0.02 0.62
C GLY A 175 15.42 -0.88 -0.29
N LYS A 176 15.05 -2.15 -0.41
CA LYS A 176 15.73 -3.13 -1.26
C LYS A 176 14.85 -3.58 -2.40
N ILE A 177 15.47 -3.74 -3.57
CA ILE A 177 14.89 -4.27 -4.79
C ILE A 177 15.68 -5.53 -5.15
N SER A 178 15.05 -6.68 -5.04
CA SER A 178 15.64 -7.97 -5.43
C SER A 178 15.17 -8.37 -6.82
N LEU A 179 16.12 -8.72 -7.68
CA LEU A 179 15.88 -9.19 -9.03
C LEU A 179 16.83 -10.35 -9.38
N ASN A 180 16.45 -11.13 -10.39
CA ASN A 180 17.32 -12.16 -10.97
C ASN A 180 17.73 -11.72 -12.37
N SER A 181 19.02 -11.77 -12.68
CA SER A 181 19.59 -11.46 -13.99
C SER A 181 20.84 -12.29 -14.23
N SER A 182 21.17 -12.66 -15.47
CA SER A 182 22.47 -13.28 -15.76
C SER A 182 23.64 -12.30 -15.59
N GLN A 183 23.40 -11.03 -15.93
CA GLN A 183 24.36 -9.93 -15.78
C GLN A 183 23.60 -8.60 -15.70
N VAL A 184 24.26 -7.60 -15.14
CA VAL A 184 23.80 -6.22 -15.03
C VAL A 184 24.98 -5.32 -15.36
N SER A 185 24.85 -4.55 -16.44
CA SER A 185 25.84 -3.54 -16.84
C SER A 185 25.50 -2.16 -16.28
N GLU A 186 24.20 -1.86 -16.17
CA GLU A 186 23.70 -0.55 -15.77
C GLU A 186 22.31 -0.68 -15.15
N ILE A 187 22.07 0.11 -14.10
CA ILE A 187 20.74 0.30 -13.51
C ILE A 187 20.36 1.77 -13.73
N THR A 188 19.23 2.01 -14.37
CA THR A 188 18.69 3.37 -14.55
C THR A 188 17.40 3.54 -13.76
N LEU A 189 17.15 4.73 -13.24
CA LEU A 189 15.91 5.04 -12.53
C LEU A 189 15.64 6.54 -12.51
N ASP A 190 14.38 6.91 -12.40
CA ASP A 190 13.97 8.27 -12.09
C ASP A 190 13.64 8.36 -10.61
N LEU A 191 14.17 9.37 -9.93
CA LEU A 191 13.83 9.65 -8.54
C LEU A 191 13.46 11.12 -8.31
N THR A 192 12.66 11.35 -7.29
CA THR A 192 12.38 12.67 -6.76
C THR A 192 12.16 12.63 -5.26
N THR A 193 12.05 13.78 -4.62
CA THR A 193 11.74 13.91 -3.20
C THR A 193 10.87 15.14 -2.99
N HIS A 194 10.06 15.11 -1.94
CA HIS A 194 9.21 16.22 -1.54
C HIS A 194 9.62 16.84 -0.20
N LEU A 195 10.81 16.48 0.33
CA LEU A 195 11.35 17.10 1.55
C LEU A 195 11.40 18.64 1.41
N PRO A 196 10.87 19.41 2.37
CA PRO A 196 10.64 20.85 2.22
C PRO A 196 11.90 21.72 2.32
N ASP A 197 12.97 21.22 2.94
CA ASP A 197 14.12 21.96 3.48
C ASP A 197 15.48 21.51 2.89
N LEU A 198 15.48 20.93 1.68
CA LEU A 198 16.68 20.36 1.04
C LEU A 198 17.88 21.31 0.88
N ARG A 199 17.66 22.64 0.91
CA ARG A 199 18.74 23.62 0.78
C ARG A 199 19.56 23.77 2.06
N THR A 200 18.90 23.63 3.22
CA THR A 200 19.52 23.75 4.54
C THR A 200 19.95 22.41 5.08
N GLU A 201 19.18 21.36 4.76
CA GLU A 201 19.48 19.98 5.11
C GLU A 201 19.39 19.10 3.86
N PRO A 202 20.50 18.88 3.12
CA PRO A 202 20.47 18.02 1.95
C PRO A 202 20.05 16.58 2.27
N LEU A 203 19.33 15.94 1.35
CA LEU A 203 18.99 14.52 1.46
C LEU A 203 20.14 13.71 0.86
N GLU A 204 20.88 12.99 1.69
CA GLU A 204 21.97 12.12 1.25
C GLU A 204 21.42 10.75 0.89
N LEU A 205 21.81 10.25 -0.27
CA LEU A 205 21.42 8.96 -0.81
C LEU A 205 22.65 8.10 -1.07
N GLU A 206 22.59 6.85 -0.65
CA GLU A 206 23.59 5.82 -0.94
C GLU A 206 22.93 4.66 -1.69
N PHE A 207 23.56 4.23 -2.78
CA PHE A 207 23.12 3.11 -3.61
C PHE A 207 24.13 1.98 -3.48
N LEU A 208 23.67 0.81 -3.09
CA LEU A 208 24.48 -0.39 -2.95
C LEU A 208 23.91 -1.52 -3.79
N LEU A 209 24.78 -2.31 -4.42
CA LEU A 209 24.41 -3.53 -5.12
C LEU A 209 25.10 -4.70 -4.44
N ASN A 210 24.31 -5.66 -3.93
CA ASN A 210 24.82 -6.79 -3.15
C ASN A 210 25.73 -6.37 -1.98
N GLY A 211 25.43 -5.21 -1.38
CA GLY A 211 26.20 -4.62 -0.28
C GLY A 211 27.42 -3.80 -0.70
N GLU A 212 27.81 -3.77 -1.97
CA GLU A 212 28.88 -2.92 -2.48
C GLU A 212 28.33 -1.58 -2.96
N ARG A 213 28.93 -0.46 -2.53
CA ARG A 213 28.47 0.88 -2.90
C ARG A 213 28.72 1.18 -4.38
N LEU A 214 27.64 1.41 -5.13
CA LEU A 214 27.69 1.90 -6.51
C LEU A 214 27.84 3.42 -6.57
N SER A 215 27.09 4.15 -5.76
CA SER A 215 27.06 5.62 -5.79
C SER A 215 26.61 6.20 -4.46
N CYS A 216 27.00 7.46 -4.20
CA CYS A 216 26.48 8.26 -3.10
C CYS A 216 26.48 9.74 -3.50
N PHE A 217 25.38 10.44 -3.23
CA PHE A 217 25.24 11.86 -3.53
C PHE A 217 24.18 12.51 -2.65
N ALA A 218 24.13 13.84 -2.66
CA ALA A 218 23.12 14.62 -1.93
C ALA A 218 22.17 15.34 -2.91
N LEU A 219 20.88 15.33 -2.59
CA LEU A 219 19.87 16.14 -3.26
C LEU A 219 19.69 17.46 -2.51
N LEU A 220 19.85 18.57 -3.23
CA LEU A 220 19.71 19.93 -2.67
C LEU A 220 18.44 20.66 -3.15
N ARG A 221 17.71 20.08 -4.12
CA ARG A 221 16.53 20.70 -4.75
C ARG A 221 15.51 19.63 -5.14
N ARG A 222 14.25 20.03 -5.17
CA ARG A 222 13.14 19.21 -5.67
C ARG A 222 13.13 19.25 -7.19
N ALA A 223 13.44 18.12 -7.79
CA ALA A 223 13.34 17.87 -9.22
C ALA A 223 13.25 16.36 -9.44
N TRP A 224 12.81 15.96 -10.63
CA TRP A 224 13.08 14.61 -11.11
C TRP A 224 14.54 14.52 -11.53
N LEU A 225 15.24 13.53 -11.01
CA LEU A 225 16.60 13.19 -11.37
C LEU A 225 16.57 11.83 -12.04
N ASN A 226 16.98 11.80 -13.31
CA ASN A 226 17.29 10.56 -14.00
C ASN A 226 18.70 10.13 -13.63
N LEU A 227 18.82 8.94 -13.04
CA LEU A 227 20.06 8.40 -12.50
C LEU A 227 20.50 7.18 -13.31
N HIS A 228 21.79 7.16 -13.64
CA HIS A 228 22.45 6.06 -14.32
C HIS A 228 23.54 5.49 -13.40
N LEU A 229 23.41 4.23 -13.01
CA LEU A 229 24.33 3.53 -12.12
C LEU A 229 25.02 2.41 -12.89
N PHE A 230 26.28 2.65 -13.28
CA PHE A 230 27.10 1.63 -13.93
C PHE A 230 27.53 0.56 -12.93
N VAL A 231 27.38 -0.70 -13.31
CA VAL A 231 27.70 -1.86 -12.46
C VAL A 231 29.06 -2.43 -12.88
N PRO A 232 30.07 -2.41 -11.99
CA PRO A 232 31.36 -3.04 -12.27
C PRO A 232 31.24 -4.53 -12.56
N GLU A 233 31.96 -5.04 -13.57
CA GLU A 233 31.95 -6.45 -13.97
C GLU A 233 32.21 -7.41 -12.79
N ARG A 234 33.06 -7.02 -11.83
CA ARG A 234 33.34 -7.81 -10.62
C ARG A 234 32.10 -8.18 -9.80
N LEU A 235 31.06 -7.33 -9.83
CA LEU A 235 29.83 -7.55 -9.09
C LEU A 235 28.94 -8.60 -9.76
N ASN A 236 29.05 -8.76 -11.08
CA ASN A 236 28.33 -9.79 -11.82
C ASN A 236 28.81 -11.19 -11.45
N SER A 237 30.13 -11.40 -11.38
CA SER A 237 30.72 -12.69 -11.02
C SER A 237 30.37 -13.15 -9.60
N ALA A 238 30.13 -12.20 -8.68
CA ALA A 238 29.81 -12.49 -7.28
C ALA A 238 28.31 -12.71 -7.04
N ALA A 239 27.44 -12.25 -7.96
CA ALA A 239 25.99 -12.25 -7.77
C ALA A 239 25.33 -13.63 -7.96
N ASN A 240 25.97 -14.56 -8.69
CA ASN A 240 25.38 -15.87 -9.05
C ASN A 240 23.96 -15.77 -9.63
N GLY A 241 23.67 -14.67 -10.32
CA GLY A 241 22.37 -14.41 -10.92
C GLY A 241 21.36 -13.68 -10.03
N GLU A 242 21.68 -13.44 -8.75
CA GLU A 242 20.83 -12.74 -7.80
C GLU A 242 21.40 -11.34 -7.47
N PHE A 243 20.60 -10.31 -7.71
CA PHE A 243 20.99 -8.93 -7.43
C PHE A 243 20.01 -8.27 -6.47
N VAL A 244 20.58 -7.56 -5.49
CA VAL A 244 19.85 -6.77 -4.50
C VAL A 244 20.37 -5.34 -4.57
N LEU A 245 19.57 -4.45 -5.15
CA LEU A 245 19.80 -3.01 -5.09
C LEU A 245 19.22 -2.48 -3.78
N GLU A 246 20.08 -1.98 -2.90
CA GLU A 246 19.69 -1.27 -1.69
C GLU A 246 19.88 0.23 -1.89
N ILE A 247 18.86 1.02 -1.55
CA ILE A 247 18.91 2.48 -1.55
C ILE A 247 18.70 2.95 -0.13
N ARG A 248 19.59 3.81 0.37
CA ARG A 248 19.54 4.36 1.73
C ARG A 248 19.45 5.87 1.68
N ALA A 249 18.56 6.43 2.48
CA ALA A 249 18.45 7.85 2.74
C ALA A 249 18.89 8.17 4.18
N ASN A 250 19.59 9.29 4.36
CA ASN A 250 20.00 9.73 5.70
C ASN A 250 18.82 10.25 6.55
N ARG A 251 17.72 10.66 5.93
CA ARG A 251 16.53 11.18 6.61
C ARG A 251 15.24 10.92 5.84
N THR A 252 14.13 11.04 6.55
CA THR A 252 12.76 10.95 6.04
C THR A 252 11.96 12.16 6.54
N TRP A 253 10.79 12.38 5.96
CA TRP A 253 9.83 13.40 6.36
C TRP A 253 8.43 12.81 6.35
N GLN A 254 7.61 13.20 7.33
CA GLN A 254 6.19 12.86 7.35
C GLN A 254 5.38 14.02 6.75
N PRO A 255 4.61 13.81 5.66
CA PRO A 255 3.76 14.82 5.05
C PRO A 255 2.56 15.20 5.93
N ARG A 256 2.75 15.71 7.14
CA ARG A 256 1.63 16.18 7.98
C ARG A 256 1.14 17.53 7.45
N PRO A 257 -0.01 17.64 6.76
CA PRO A 257 -0.60 18.93 6.53
C PRO A 257 -1.23 19.37 7.85
N THR A 258 -1.22 20.65 8.13
CA THR A 258 -1.88 21.29 9.26
C THR A 258 -3.43 21.14 9.27
N ASN A 259 -3.99 20.30 8.40
CA ASN A 259 -5.42 19.97 8.32
C ASN A 259 -5.64 18.47 8.60
N ASP A 260 -6.55 18.19 9.54
CA ASP A 260 -6.92 16.85 10.01
C ASP A 260 -7.57 15.93 8.96
N GLU A 261 -7.80 16.40 7.74
CA GLU A 261 -8.59 15.67 6.73
C GLU A 261 -7.78 14.71 5.85
N THR A 262 -6.45 14.86 5.75
CA THR A 262 -5.58 13.92 5.02
C THR A 262 -4.26 13.71 5.77
N ARG A 263 -4.28 12.80 6.74
CA ARG A 263 -3.11 12.43 7.55
C ARG A 263 -2.23 11.43 6.79
N ASP A 264 -1.47 11.90 5.79
CA ASP A 264 -0.36 11.10 5.26
C ASP A 264 0.79 11.13 6.27
N ASP A 265 0.86 10.10 7.10
CA ASP A 265 1.86 9.97 8.17
C ASP A 265 3.00 9.01 7.81
N ARG A 266 3.10 8.63 6.53
CA ARG A 266 4.21 7.83 6.03
C ARG A 266 5.51 8.59 6.20
N GLU A 267 6.57 7.89 6.57
CA GLU A 267 7.92 8.45 6.61
C GLU A 267 8.54 8.33 5.22
N LEU A 268 8.59 9.44 4.48
CA LEU A 268 9.00 9.44 3.07
C LEU A 268 10.40 10.02 2.90
N SER A 269 11.24 9.39 2.07
CA SER A 269 12.51 9.97 1.62
C SER A 269 12.45 10.37 0.15
N ILE A 270 12.34 9.39 -0.76
CA ILE A 270 12.30 9.55 -2.20
C ILE A 270 11.13 8.77 -2.80
N ALA A 271 10.63 9.25 -3.94
CA ALA A 271 9.82 8.47 -4.85
C ALA A 271 10.69 8.00 -6.01
N VAL A 272 10.57 6.73 -6.39
CA VAL A 272 11.33 6.12 -7.49
C VAL A 272 10.37 5.52 -8.51
N CYS A 273 10.66 5.71 -9.80
CA CYS A 273 9.94 5.11 -10.92
C CYS A 273 10.89 4.80 -12.09
N ASN A 274 10.36 4.15 -13.14
CA ASN A 274 11.10 3.81 -14.36
C ASN A 274 12.43 3.12 -14.05
N VAL A 275 12.40 2.16 -13.12
CA VAL A 275 13.62 1.45 -12.70
C VAL A 275 13.91 0.43 -13.76
N GLU A 276 15.03 0.54 -14.44
CA GLU A 276 15.42 -0.33 -15.54
C GLU A 276 16.79 -0.95 -15.33
N VAL A 277 16.97 -2.15 -15.86
CA VAL A 277 18.22 -2.89 -15.83
C VAL A 277 18.66 -3.17 -17.25
N ARG A 278 19.92 -2.83 -17.54
CA ARG A 278 20.60 -3.19 -18.79
C ARG A 278 21.61 -4.29 -18.51
N VAL A 279 21.73 -5.16 -19.50
CA VAL A 279 22.47 -6.42 -19.50
C VAL A 279 23.69 -6.27 -20.40
#